data_AF-A0A8S2UAT5-F1
#
_entry.id   AF-A0A8S2UAT5-F1
#
_cell.length_a   1.000
_cell.length_b   1.000
_cell.length_c   1.000
_cell.angle_alpha   90.00
_cell.angle_beta   90.00
_cell.angle_gamma   90.00
#
_symmetry.space_group_name_H-M   'P 1'
#
loop_
_entity.id
_entity.type
_entity.pdbx_description
1 polymer ?
#
loop_
_entity_poly.entity_id
_entity_poly.type
_entity_poly.pdbx_seq_one_letter_code
_entity_poly.pdbx_strand_id
1 'polypeptide(L)'
;IKSELKIQKFYDVIYKLNQLKINVVENITFSVLHFAVYPFTAEDPTLKEYCRLPSLAVVKLLLDYGGQVNVNYIDPSRHSILHLISETKDDENNNIYEIVSIIRLLNEVGCHWDVRNEEDQTPVECAQSDRIRSFMKSQMKVLSSKCTTARLIKISKLNYKPYFSATLHRFIELH
;
A
#
# COMPACT_ATOMS: atom_id res chain seq x y z
N ILE A 1 -16.91 8.12 -30.77
CA ILE A 1 -15.74 7.61 -31.53
C ILE A 1 -14.42 8.33 -31.21
N LYS A 2 -14.16 9.58 -31.63
CA LYS A 2 -12.84 10.24 -31.37
C LYS A 2 -12.55 10.51 -29.89
N SER A 3 -13.57 10.80 -29.08
CA SER A 3 -13.45 11.00 -27.63
C SER A 3 -13.20 9.67 -26.89
N GLU A 4 -13.98 8.64 -27.21
CA GLU A 4 -13.82 7.28 -26.65
C GLU A 4 -12.43 6.71 -26.95
N LEU A 5 -11.91 6.93 -28.16
CA LEU A 5 -10.55 6.48 -28.52
C LEU A 5 -9.46 7.19 -27.70
N LYS A 6 -9.67 8.46 -27.31
CA LYS A 6 -8.74 9.18 -26.43
C LYS A 6 -8.79 8.64 -25.00
N ILE A 7 -9.99 8.34 -24.50
CA ILE A 7 -10.20 7.76 -23.18
C ILE A 7 -9.56 6.37 -23.09
N GLN A 8 -9.74 5.53 -24.11
CA GLN A 8 -9.11 4.21 -24.13
C GLN A 8 -7.58 4.31 -24.10
N LYS A 9 -7.01 5.20 -24.93
CA LYS A 9 -5.55 5.44 -24.93
C LYS A 9 -5.05 5.91 -23.56
N PHE A 10 -5.83 6.72 -22.84
CA PHE A 10 -5.49 7.14 -21.49
C PHE A 10 -5.41 5.94 -20.54
N TYR A 11 -6.41 5.06 -20.53
CA TYR A 11 -6.39 3.85 -19.70
C TYR A 11 -5.27 2.88 -20.07
N ASP A 12 -4.96 2.73 -21.35
CA ASP A 12 -3.81 1.92 -21.80
C ASP A 12 -2.48 2.46 -21.26
N VAL A 13 -2.35 3.79 -21.16
CA VAL A 13 -1.17 4.43 -20.55
C VAL A 13 -1.12 4.16 -19.05
N ILE A 14 -2.25 4.27 -18.33
CA ILE A 14 -2.30 3.95 -16.89
C ILE A 14 -1.92 2.49 -16.64
N TYR A 15 -2.45 1.56 -17.44
CA TYR A 15 -2.11 0.15 -17.33
C TYR A 15 -0.61 -0.08 -17.53
N LYS A 16 -0.02 0.51 -18.58
CA LYS A 16 1.42 0.41 -18.84
C LYS A 16 2.24 1.03 -17.72
N LEU A 17 1.84 2.19 -17.22
CA LEU A 17 2.48 2.87 -16.10
C LEU A 17 2.52 1.97 -14.86
N ASN A 18 1.43 1.26 -14.55
CA ASN A 18 1.36 0.30 -13.45
C ASN A 18 2.29 -0.92 -13.61
N GLN A 19 2.71 -1.26 -14.84
CA GLN A 19 3.69 -2.32 -15.08
C GLN A 19 5.15 -1.84 -14.91
N LEU A 20 5.38 -0.52 -14.82
CA LEU A 20 6.71 0.03 -14.65
C LEU A 20 7.13 -0.03 -13.18
N LYS A 21 8.36 -0.48 -12.94
CA LYS A 21 9.05 -0.28 -11.64
C LYS A 21 9.69 1.10 -11.66
N ILE A 22 9.04 2.07 -11.05
CA ILE A 22 9.51 3.46 -11.06
C ILE A 22 10.42 3.70 -9.85
N ASN A 23 11.62 4.23 -10.11
CA ASN A 23 12.50 4.78 -9.08
C ASN A 23 12.32 6.30 -9.11
N VAL A 24 11.86 6.90 -8.02
CA VAL A 24 11.54 8.35 -8.00
C VAL A 24 12.49 9.14 -7.11
N VAL A 25 13.10 8.48 -6.12
CA VAL A 25 14.15 9.06 -5.28
C VAL A 25 15.33 8.09 -5.28
N GLU A 26 16.56 8.61 -5.22
CA GLU A 26 17.76 7.77 -5.11
C GLU A 26 17.58 6.77 -3.96
N ASN A 27 17.63 5.48 -4.29
CA ASN A 27 17.46 4.32 -3.39
C ASN A 27 16.03 4.03 -2.88
N ILE A 28 14.98 4.69 -3.40
CA ILE A 28 13.58 4.36 -3.08
C ILE A 28 12.82 3.94 -4.35
N THR A 29 12.53 2.64 -4.44
CA THR A 29 11.72 2.05 -5.52
C THR A 29 10.28 1.90 -5.05
N PHE A 30 9.41 2.81 -5.46
CA PHE A 30 7.97 2.79 -5.15
C PHE A 30 7.16 2.45 -6.40
N SER A 31 6.10 1.65 -6.24
CA SER A 31 5.10 1.55 -7.31
C SER A 31 4.30 2.84 -7.41
N VAL A 32 3.67 3.09 -8.56
CA VAL A 32 2.79 4.26 -8.76
C VAL A 32 1.65 4.26 -7.73
N LEU A 33 1.21 3.07 -7.32
CA LEU A 33 0.20 2.90 -6.28
C LEU A 33 0.72 3.32 -4.89
N HIS A 34 2.00 3.08 -4.58
CA HIS A 34 2.62 3.59 -3.34
C HIS A 34 2.65 5.12 -3.35
N PHE A 35 2.99 5.75 -4.49
CA PHE A 35 2.93 7.21 -4.61
C PHE A 35 1.54 7.77 -4.35
N ALA A 36 0.50 7.16 -4.91
CA ALA A 36 -0.87 7.64 -4.78
C ALA A 36 -1.38 7.71 -3.33
N VAL A 37 -0.73 6.97 -2.41
CA VAL A 37 -1.04 6.99 -0.98
C VAL A 37 0.03 7.69 -0.13
N TYR A 38 1.21 7.95 -0.68
CA TYR A 38 2.32 8.51 0.07
C TYR A 38 2.11 10.02 0.25
N PRO A 39 2.10 10.55 1.48
CA PRO A 39 1.80 11.96 1.74
C PRO A 39 2.92 12.94 1.33
N PHE A 40 3.90 12.54 0.51
CA PHE A 40 5.05 13.36 0.10
C PHE A 40 4.69 14.68 -0.57
N THR A 41 3.55 14.75 -1.28
CA THR A 41 3.09 16.00 -1.87
C THR A 41 2.78 17.08 -0.82
N ALA A 42 2.70 16.73 0.46
CA ALA A 42 2.61 17.71 1.54
C ALA A 42 3.89 18.53 1.72
N GLU A 43 5.04 18.06 1.22
CA GLU A 43 6.34 18.70 1.41
C GLU A 43 6.73 19.64 0.27
N ASP A 44 6.25 19.40 -0.96
CA ASP A 44 6.46 20.30 -2.10
C ASP A 44 5.26 21.25 -2.32
N PRO A 45 5.38 22.54 -1.97
CA PRO A 45 4.28 23.50 -2.09
C PRO A 45 3.84 23.75 -3.54
N THR A 46 4.70 23.53 -4.54
CA THR A 46 4.33 23.70 -5.95
C THR A 46 3.43 22.57 -6.44
N LEU A 47 3.63 21.35 -5.93
CA LEU A 47 2.80 20.20 -6.28
C LEU A 47 1.43 20.25 -5.61
N LYS A 48 1.29 20.87 -4.42
CA LYS A 48 0.01 21.00 -3.71
C LYS A 48 -1.11 21.64 -4.53
N GLU A 49 -0.76 22.54 -5.45
CA GLU A 49 -1.73 23.21 -6.33
C GLU A 49 -2.31 22.28 -7.40
N TYR A 50 -1.54 21.26 -7.81
CA TYR A 50 -1.90 20.38 -8.93
C TYR A 50 -2.26 18.96 -8.48
N CYS A 51 -1.75 18.51 -7.34
CA CYS A 51 -1.91 17.16 -6.84
C CYS A 51 -1.95 17.14 -5.31
N ARG A 52 -3.06 16.64 -4.76
CA ARG A 52 -3.19 16.36 -3.33
C ARG A 52 -3.19 14.85 -3.14
N LEU A 53 -2.13 14.33 -2.54
CA LEU A 53 -2.03 12.94 -2.10
C LEU A 53 -2.06 12.90 -0.57
N PRO A 54 -2.63 11.85 0.03
CA PRO A 54 -3.21 10.67 -0.62
C PRO A 54 -4.55 10.97 -1.35
N SER A 55 -4.80 10.32 -2.50
CA SER A 55 -6.02 10.53 -3.28
C SER A 55 -6.78 9.24 -3.58
N LEU A 56 -8.02 9.14 -3.11
CA LEU A 56 -8.86 7.96 -3.33
C LEU A 56 -9.18 7.75 -4.80
N ALA A 57 -9.41 8.83 -5.54
CA ALA A 57 -9.73 8.77 -6.96
C ALA A 57 -8.56 8.20 -7.78
N VAL A 58 -7.33 8.63 -7.47
CA VAL A 58 -6.13 8.11 -8.11
C VAL A 58 -5.89 6.65 -7.74
N VAL A 59 -6.03 6.29 -6.45
CA VAL A 59 -5.89 4.90 -5.99
C VAL A 59 -6.87 3.97 -6.70
N LYS A 60 -8.16 4.35 -6.79
CA LYS A 60 -9.18 3.58 -7.53
C LYS A 60 -8.80 3.40 -9.00
N LEU A 61 -8.45 4.51 -9.67
CA LEU A 61 -8.03 4.47 -11.07
C LEU A 61 -6.84 3.53 -11.27
N LEU A 62 -5.83 3.57 -10.41
CA LEU A 62 -4.67 2.69 -10.54
C LEU A 62 -5.06 1.22 -10.32
N LEU A 63 -5.89 0.92 -9.32
CA LEU A 63 -6.34 -0.45 -9.05
C LEU A 63 -7.17 -1.02 -10.19
N ASP A 64 -8.13 -0.24 -10.71
CA ASP A 64 -9.01 -0.63 -11.82
C ASP A 64 -8.22 -0.96 -13.10
N TYR A 65 -7.05 -0.32 -13.29
CA TYR A 65 -6.22 -0.46 -14.48
C TYR A 65 -4.85 -1.06 -14.18
N GLY A 66 -4.82 -2.27 -13.63
CA GLY A 66 -3.61 -3.11 -13.55
C GLY A 66 -2.73 -2.87 -12.32
N GLY A 67 -3.12 -1.98 -11.40
CA GLY A 67 -2.41 -1.71 -10.15
C GLY A 67 -2.57 -2.81 -9.10
N GLN A 68 -3.50 -3.74 -9.28
CA GLN A 68 -3.75 -4.86 -8.36
C GLN A 68 -2.49 -5.70 -8.07
N VAL A 69 -1.58 -5.82 -9.05
CA VAL A 69 -0.31 -6.54 -8.90
C VAL A 69 0.65 -5.89 -7.90
N ASN A 70 0.45 -4.62 -7.59
CA ASN A 70 1.32 -3.80 -6.75
C ASN A 70 0.76 -3.56 -5.34
N VAL A 71 -0.42 -4.09 -5.02
CA VAL A 71 -1.14 -3.89 -3.73
C VAL A 71 -0.31 -4.39 -2.54
N ASN A 72 0.37 -5.53 -2.71
CA ASN A 72 1.25 -6.13 -1.71
C ASN A 72 2.74 -5.93 -2.05
N TYR A 73 3.06 -4.97 -2.93
CA TYR A 73 4.44 -4.57 -3.13
C TYR A 73 4.97 -3.94 -1.84
N ILE A 74 6.28 -4.07 -1.64
CA ILE A 74 6.99 -3.62 -0.47
C ILE A 74 8.20 -2.83 -0.95
N ASP A 75 8.41 -1.67 -0.37
CA ASP A 75 9.55 -0.80 -0.69
C ASP A 75 10.89 -1.36 -0.14
N PRO A 76 12.04 -0.74 -0.45
CA PRO A 76 13.33 -1.17 0.10
C PRO A 76 13.42 -1.17 1.63
N SER A 77 12.69 -0.28 2.32
CA SER A 77 12.60 -0.19 3.79
C SER A 77 11.55 -1.11 4.40
N ARG A 78 11.05 -2.05 3.60
CA ARG A 78 10.00 -2.99 3.94
C ARG A 78 8.63 -2.37 4.28
N HIS A 79 8.37 -1.13 3.89
CA HIS A 79 7.04 -0.54 3.99
C HIS A 79 6.14 -1.08 2.89
N SER A 80 5.01 -1.64 3.33
CA SER A 80 3.86 -1.87 2.46
C SER A 80 3.07 -0.58 2.26
N ILE A 81 2.17 -0.57 1.29
CA ILE A 81 1.24 0.55 1.06
C ILE A 81 0.43 0.94 2.31
N LEU A 82 0.12 -0.05 3.17
CA LEU A 82 -0.59 0.20 4.44
C LEU A 82 0.29 0.92 5.47
N HIS A 83 1.61 0.71 5.46
CA HIS A 83 2.52 1.51 6.30
C HIS A 83 2.49 2.97 5.87
N LEU A 84 2.68 3.23 4.56
CA LEU A 84 2.73 4.58 4.02
C LEU A 84 1.47 5.41 4.34
N ILE A 85 0.28 4.83 4.11
CA ILE A 85 -0.96 5.55 4.40
C ILE A 85 -1.19 5.73 5.90
N SER A 86 -0.72 4.79 6.74
CA SER A 86 -0.87 4.87 8.20
C SER A 86 -0.06 6.01 8.82
N GLU A 87 1.06 6.36 8.21
CA GLU A 87 1.94 7.44 8.65
C GLU A 87 1.41 8.84 8.32
N THR A 88 0.31 8.92 7.57
CA THR A 88 -0.34 10.19 7.26
C THR A 88 -0.80 10.89 8.54
N LYS A 89 -0.46 12.16 8.68
CA LYS A 89 -0.87 12.97 9.83
C LYS A 89 -2.34 13.34 9.73
N ASP A 90 -3.04 13.30 10.85
CA ASP A 90 -4.41 13.83 10.98
C ASP A 90 -4.31 15.33 11.29
N ASP A 91 -4.03 16.12 10.25
CA ASP A 91 -3.92 17.57 10.32
C ASP A 91 -4.83 18.24 9.28
N GLU A 92 -4.91 19.58 9.33
CA GLU A 92 -5.77 20.38 8.46
C GLU A 92 -5.49 20.26 6.96
N ASN A 93 -4.32 19.76 6.57
CA ASN A 93 -3.96 19.55 5.17
C ASN A 93 -4.43 18.18 4.66
N ASN A 94 -4.81 17.27 5.55
CA ASN A 94 -5.15 15.89 5.23
C ASN A 94 -6.62 15.58 5.49
N ASN A 95 -7.31 15.05 4.48
CA ASN A 95 -8.69 14.63 4.62
C ASN A 95 -8.78 13.24 5.26
N ILE A 96 -9.06 13.17 6.55
CA ILE A 96 -9.18 11.90 7.28
C ILE A 96 -10.21 10.94 6.66
N TYR A 97 -11.30 11.44 6.06
CA TYR A 97 -12.30 10.59 5.41
C TYR A 97 -11.75 9.95 4.13
N GLU A 98 -10.87 10.65 3.42
CA GLU A 98 -10.20 10.12 2.23
C GLU A 98 -9.20 9.03 2.61
N ILE A 99 -8.39 9.27 3.65
CA ILE A 99 -7.45 8.28 4.20
C ILE A 99 -8.19 7.00 4.63
N VAL A 100 -9.26 7.14 5.42
CA VAL A 100 -10.08 6.01 5.88
C VAL A 100 -10.70 5.25 4.69
N SER A 101 -11.14 5.98 3.65
CA SER A 101 -11.71 5.35 2.44
C SER A 101 -10.67 4.60 1.64
N ILE A 102 -9.43 5.11 1.55
CA ILE A 102 -8.30 4.42 0.93
C ILE A 102 -7.99 3.14 1.72
N ILE A 103 -7.90 3.22 3.05
CA ILE A 103 -7.63 2.04 3.90
C ILE A 103 -8.71 0.97 3.70
N ARG A 104 -9.99 1.34 3.60
CA ARG A 104 -11.08 0.39 3.29
C ARG A 104 -10.89 -0.27 1.93
N LEU A 105 -10.61 0.52 0.90
CA LEU A 105 -10.38 0.01 -0.45
C LEU A 105 -9.19 -0.97 -0.48
N LEU A 106 -8.09 -0.63 0.19
CA LEU A 106 -6.92 -1.49 0.34
C LEU A 106 -7.24 -2.81 1.05
N ASN A 107 -8.17 -2.80 2.01
CA ASN A 107 -8.69 -4.01 2.62
C ASN A 107 -9.44 -4.89 1.61
N GLU A 108 -10.34 -4.28 0.84
CA GLU A 108 -11.18 -4.96 -0.15
C GLU A 108 -10.34 -5.62 -1.25
N VAL A 109 -9.22 -4.99 -1.65
CA VAL A 109 -8.29 -5.56 -2.63
C VAL A 109 -7.28 -6.54 -2.05
N GLY A 110 -7.35 -6.86 -0.76
CA GLY A 110 -6.58 -7.93 -0.13
C GLY A 110 -5.16 -7.55 0.29
N CYS A 111 -4.94 -6.31 0.75
CA CYS A 111 -3.68 -5.93 1.39
C CYS A 111 -3.37 -6.79 2.62
N HIS A 112 -2.09 -7.14 2.80
CA HIS A 112 -1.61 -7.76 4.04
C HIS A 112 -1.45 -6.73 5.16
N TRP A 113 -2.23 -6.91 6.23
CA TRP A 113 -2.29 -6.01 7.39
C TRP A 113 -1.22 -6.24 8.45
N ASP A 114 -0.56 -7.37 8.36
CA ASP A 114 0.39 -7.92 9.31
C ASP A 114 1.81 -7.98 8.75
N VAL A 115 2.06 -7.28 7.64
CA VAL A 115 3.42 -7.08 7.12
C VAL A 115 4.24 -6.33 8.16
N ARG A 116 5.49 -6.73 8.35
CA ARG A 116 6.43 -6.05 9.24
C ARG A 116 7.54 -5.34 8.45
N ASN A 117 7.74 -4.05 8.73
CA ASN A 117 8.81 -3.25 8.16
C ASN A 117 10.20 -3.61 8.73
N GLU A 118 11.25 -2.90 8.35
CA GLU A 118 12.61 -3.16 8.86
C GLU A 118 12.76 -2.90 10.36
N GLU A 119 11.89 -2.07 10.95
CA GLU A 119 11.82 -1.80 12.39
C GLU A 119 10.97 -2.82 13.16
N ASP A 120 10.54 -3.90 12.50
CA ASP A 120 9.67 -4.94 13.07
C ASP A 120 8.28 -4.41 13.50
N GLN A 121 7.83 -3.32 12.89
CA GLN A 121 6.53 -2.69 13.13
C GLN A 121 5.54 -3.07 12.03
N THR A 122 4.27 -3.22 12.43
CA THR A 122 3.11 -3.37 11.54
C THR A 122 2.56 -2.01 11.13
N PRO A 123 1.73 -1.91 10.07
CA PRO A 123 1.08 -0.66 9.68
C PRO A 123 0.32 0.03 10.81
N VAL A 124 -0.27 -0.74 11.72
CA VAL A 124 -1.03 -0.18 12.86
C VAL A 124 -0.11 0.38 13.94
N GLU A 125 1.10 -0.15 14.07
CA GLU A 125 2.10 0.34 15.00
C GLU A 125 2.70 1.67 14.50
N CYS A 126 2.94 1.79 13.19
CA CYS A 126 3.46 3.01 12.53
C CYS A 126 2.45 4.18 12.46
N ALA A 127 1.17 3.93 12.75
CA ALA A 127 0.13 4.94 12.61
C ALA A 127 0.39 6.20 13.46
N GLN A 128 0.49 7.37 12.81
CA GLN A 128 0.82 8.65 13.46
C GLN A 128 -0.39 9.34 14.12
N SER A 129 -1.62 8.91 13.79
CA SER A 129 -2.87 9.42 14.37
C SER A 129 -3.63 8.32 15.11
N ASP A 130 -4.12 8.63 16.31
CA ASP A 130 -4.97 7.73 17.09
C ASP A 130 -6.28 7.38 16.38
N ARG A 131 -6.81 8.30 15.55
CA ARG A 131 -8.01 8.05 14.75
C ARG A 131 -7.73 7.05 13.65
N ILE A 132 -6.62 7.22 12.91
CA ILE A 132 -6.18 6.28 11.88
C ILE A 132 -5.89 4.91 12.52
N ARG A 133 -5.13 4.89 13.62
CA ARG A 133 -4.81 3.68 14.38
C ARG A 133 -6.07 2.94 14.83
N SER A 134 -7.03 3.65 15.41
CA SER A 134 -8.31 3.07 15.88
C SER A 134 -9.14 2.52 14.72
N PHE A 135 -9.20 3.26 13.61
CA PHE A 135 -9.88 2.79 12.41
C PHE A 135 -9.24 1.53 11.86
N MET A 136 -7.91 1.49 11.70
CA MET A 136 -7.17 0.33 11.21
C MET A 136 -7.40 -0.90 12.11
N LYS A 137 -7.33 -0.76 13.44
CA LYS A 137 -7.64 -1.84 14.39
C LYS A 137 -9.06 -2.41 14.19
N SER A 138 -10.03 -1.57 13.82
CA SER A 138 -11.40 -2.03 13.54
C SER A 138 -11.50 -2.89 12.27
N GLN A 139 -10.59 -2.71 11.31
CA GLN A 139 -10.55 -3.43 10.03
C GLN A 139 -9.75 -4.74 10.10
N MET A 140 -8.77 -4.86 11.00
CA MET A 140 -7.87 -6.03 11.13
C MET A 140 -8.55 -7.37 11.48
N LYS A 141 -9.87 -7.42 11.66
CA LYS A 141 -10.58 -8.63 12.13
C LYS A 141 -10.55 -9.80 11.15
N VAL A 142 -10.08 -9.62 9.92
CA VAL A 142 -10.10 -10.67 8.89
C VAL A 142 -8.70 -10.84 8.27
N LEU A 143 -7.76 -11.40 9.03
CA LEU A 143 -6.57 -11.98 8.41
C LEU A 143 -6.96 -13.26 7.68
N SER A 144 -6.39 -13.47 6.50
CA SER A 144 -6.60 -14.73 5.79
C SER A 144 -6.01 -15.89 6.61
N SER A 145 -6.53 -17.11 6.41
CA SER A 145 -5.95 -18.31 7.01
C SER A 145 -4.46 -18.45 6.66
N LYS A 146 -4.06 -18.11 5.43
CA LYS A 146 -2.66 -18.13 4.98
C LYS A 146 -1.78 -17.19 5.81
N CYS A 147 -2.20 -15.93 6.01
CA CYS A 147 -1.49 -14.95 6.83
C CYS A 147 -1.40 -15.42 8.29
N THR A 148 -2.50 -15.95 8.82
CA THR A 148 -2.55 -16.48 10.20
C THR A 148 -1.57 -17.64 10.38
N THR A 149 -1.51 -18.57 9.43
CA THR A 149 -0.55 -19.69 9.44
C THR A 149 0.89 -19.19 9.30
N ALA A 150 1.17 -18.25 8.39
CA ALA A 150 2.50 -17.68 8.23
C ALA A 150 3.01 -16.99 9.51
N ARG A 151 2.17 -16.17 10.13
CA ARG A 151 2.46 -15.57 11.45
C ARG A 151 2.74 -16.62 12.52
N LEU A 152 1.92 -17.67 12.58
CA LEU A 152 2.11 -18.75 13.57
C LEU A 152 3.46 -19.44 13.36
N ILE A 153 3.85 -19.72 12.12
CA ILE A 153 5.16 -20.31 11.78
C ILE A 153 6.30 -19.42 12.26
N LYS A 154 6.22 -18.10 12.05
CA LYS A 154 7.24 -17.13 12.48
C LYS A 154 7.35 -17.05 14.01
N ILE A 155 6.21 -16.93 14.70
CA ILE A 155 6.16 -16.84 16.16
C ILE A 155 6.68 -18.14 16.82
N SER A 156 6.34 -19.29 16.26
CA SER A 156 6.79 -20.60 16.77
C SER A 156 8.24 -20.96 16.40
N LYS A 157 8.94 -20.12 15.63
CA LYS A 157 10.34 -20.31 15.21
C LYS A 157 10.61 -21.68 14.57
N LEU A 158 9.62 -22.23 13.86
CA LEU A 158 9.75 -23.54 13.21
C LEU A 158 10.82 -23.47 12.11
N ASN A 159 11.64 -24.51 12.00
CA ASN A 159 12.58 -24.63 10.89
C ASN A 159 11.85 -25.11 9.62
N TYR A 160 11.15 -24.19 8.95
CA TYR A 160 10.32 -24.50 7.79
C TYR A 160 11.09 -24.47 6.46
N LYS A 161 12.31 -23.89 6.45
CA LYS A 161 13.12 -23.63 5.24
C LYS A 161 13.43 -24.88 4.39
N PRO A 162 13.64 -26.08 4.96
CA PRO A 162 13.89 -27.28 4.17
C PRO A 162 12.64 -27.82 3.44
N TYR A 163 11.45 -27.42 3.89
CA TYR A 163 10.19 -28.07 3.49
C TYR A 163 9.40 -27.27 2.46
N PHE A 164 9.71 -25.98 2.29
CA PHE A 164 8.89 -25.06 1.50
C PHE A 164 9.62 -24.52 0.27
N SER A 165 8.84 -24.10 -0.72
CA SER A 165 9.36 -23.46 -1.92
C SER A 165 9.84 -22.03 -1.64
N ALA A 166 10.72 -21.50 -2.49
CA ALA A 166 11.19 -20.12 -2.38
C ALA A 166 10.05 -19.08 -2.34
N THR A 167 8.95 -19.34 -3.07
CA THR A 167 7.76 -18.48 -3.05
C THR A 167 7.09 -18.48 -1.67
N LEU A 168 6.94 -19.65 -1.06
CA LEU A 168 6.33 -19.77 0.26
C LEU A 168 7.25 -19.23 1.36
N HIS A 169 8.57 -19.37 1.22
CA HIS A 169 9.53 -18.68 2.09
C HIS A 169 9.34 -17.17 2.05
N ARG A 170 9.29 -16.58 0.85
CA ARG A 170 9.07 -15.14 0.69
C ARG A 170 7.77 -14.69 1.35
N PHE A 171 6.68 -15.43 1.14
CA PHE A 171 5.40 -15.14 1.76
C PHE A 171 5.47 -15.18 3.29
N ILE A 172 6.07 -16.21 3.88
CA ILE A 172 6.20 -16.34 5.34
C ILE A 172 7.08 -15.22 5.92
N GLU A 173 8.15 -14.83 5.23
CA GLU A 173 9.02 -13.72 5.64
C GLU A 173 8.39 -12.32 5.46
N LEU A 174 7.17 -12.21 4.89
CA LEU A 174 6.40 -10.97 4.94
C LEU A 174 5.79 -10.71 6.33
N HIS A 175 5.50 -11.78 7.07
CA HIS A 175 4.72 -11.80 8.30
C HIS A 175 5.60 -11.93 9.55
#